data_AF-A0AAW9YAA1-F1
#
_entry.id   AF-A0AAW9YAA1-F1
#
_cell.length_a   1.000
_cell.length_b   1.000
_cell.length_c   1.000
_cell.angle_alpha   90.00
_cell.angle_beta   90.00
_cell.angle_gamma   90.00
#
_symmetry.space_group_name_H-M   'P 1'
#
loop_
_entity.id
_entity.type
_entity.pdbx_description
1 polymer ?
#
loop_
_entity_poly.entity_id
_entity_poly.type
_entity_poly.pdbx_seq_one_letter_code
_entity_poly.pdbx_strand_id
1 'polypeptide(L)'
;MSTKPIVWTIAGSDSGGGAGIQADLHSLHALGVHGCTVISAITAQNSVAVKMVDPVLMQTFCAQIDALGVDLPPAAIKIGLLPTRLHVEVLARRLEVIAAPFVVYDPVAIASTGTPMAEPNMLAAVREHLLPRLSLITPNGPELEALTGIPATSPALVRAGAARLRELGARAVLVKGGHLEWSRDLCLDYYQDESREFWLAAPRLDTRHGHGTGCCYASAIAAVVALDYPVEDAITLARAYLQQGLAGAQGVGAGPGPIAHLGWPVDLAHFPRAVLAGSTLDRRFDLYPVCAARLPQGPFAPTEQSLGLYPVVDSVQWLERLLKAGVRTLQLRIKDLSAEEVMPAIAAAVALGRRFGARLFINDYWQQAIAAGAYGVHLGQEDMGSADLAAIQAAGLRLGISTHGYFELMRARELAPSYIALGHIFPTNTKQMPSRPQGLVRLHHYRALMQDWPTVAIGGISEERIAAVKASGVGSIALVSAITGSDDWQGATARLLAAVGAGDPARSAIAVQEVAHAL
;
A
#
# COMPACT_ATOMS: atom_id res chain seq x y z
N MET A 1 12.98 23.58 -5.16
CA MET A 1 12.82 22.56 -4.10
C MET A 1 11.38 22.65 -3.62
N SER A 2 10.61 21.56 -3.68
CA SER A 2 9.27 21.53 -3.09
C SER A 2 9.40 21.65 -1.57
N THR A 3 8.56 22.48 -0.94
CA THR A 3 8.51 22.63 0.51
C THR A 3 8.10 21.31 1.15
N LYS A 4 8.83 20.85 2.18
CA LYS A 4 8.47 19.62 2.90
C LYS A 4 7.09 19.80 3.54
N PRO A 5 6.19 18.81 3.46
CA PRO A 5 4.91 18.88 4.16
C PRO A 5 5.15 18.89 5.67
N ILE A 6 4.29 19.62 6.39
CA ILE A 6 4.35 19.78 7.84
C ILE A 6 3.45 18.74 8.50
N VAL A 7 3.96 18.05 9.52
CA VAL A 7 3.18 17.14 10.36
C VAL A 7 3.30 17.57 11.81
N TRP A 8 2.17 17.74 12.50
CA TRP A 8 2.18 17.99 13.93
C TRP A 8 2.12 16.66 14.68
N THR A 9 2.98 16.48 15.68
CA THR A 9 2.76 15.48 16.73
C THR A 9 2.27 16.17 18.01
N ILE A 10 1.18 15.65 18.58
CA ILE A 10 0.59 16.09 19.84
C ILE A 10 0.72 14.93 20.83
N ALA A 11 1.76 14.95 21.66
CA ALA A 11 2.09 13.83 22.54
C ALA A 11 2.95 14.25 23.74
N GLY A 12 3.24 13.30 24.64
CA GLY A 12 4.16 13.51 25.75
C GLY A 12 5.63 13.45 25.33
N SER A 13 6.48 14.15 26.07
CA SER A 13 7.95 14.09 25.94
C SER A 13 8.51 12.92 26.74
N ASP A 14 9.20 12.00 26.05
CA ASP A 14 9.98 10.91 26.65
C ASP A 14 11.43 11.36 26.84
N SER A 15 11.87 11.54 28.09
CA SER A 15 13.25 11.92 28.41
C SER A 15 14.28 10.85 28.04
N GLY A 16 13.85 9.59 27.86
CA GLY A 16 14.70 8.52 27.33
C GLY A 16 14.85 8.55 25.80
N GLY A 17 14.05 9.36 25.11
CA GLY A 17 14.14 9.59 23.66
C GLY A 17 13.66 8.44 22.77
N GLY A 18 13.07 7.39 23.33
CA GLY A 18 12.68 6.20 22.57
C GLY A 18 11.20 6.09 22.22
N ALA A 19 10.34 6.91 22.83
CA ALA A 19 8.92 7.04 22.51
C ALA A 19 8.50 8.53 22.48
N GLY A 20 7.19 8.79 22.54
CA GLY A 20 6.66 10.15 22.62
C GLY A 20 7.05 11.03 21.42
N ILE A 21 7.11 12.34 21.64
CA ILE A 21 7.45 13.30 20.58
C ILE A 21 8.85 13.05 19.98
N GLN A 22 9.78 12.47 20.73
CA GLN A 22 11.14 12.17 20.24
C GLN A 22 11.09 11.09 19.14
N ALA A 23 10.43 9.97 19.41
CA ALA A 23 10.24 8.91 18.42
C ALA A 23 9.40 9.39 17.22
N ASP A 24 8.42 10.26 17.48
CA ASP A 24 7.62 10.88 16.43
C ASP A 24 8.50 11.73 15.52
N LEU A 25 9.27 12.68 16.06
CA LEU A 25 10.16 13.54 15.27
C LEU A 25 11.21 12.75 14.50
N HIS A 26 11.79 11.69 15.08
CA HIS A 26 12.72 10.83 14.36
C HIS A 26 12.04 10.12 13.18
N SER A 27 10.82 9.61 13.37
CA SER A 27 10.05 8.95 12.30
C SER A 27 9.70 9.92 11.18
N LEU A 28 9.20 11.11 11.55
CA LEU A 28 8.86 12.19 10.62
C LEU A 28 10.08 12.64 9.80
N HIS A 29 11.23 12.85 10.48
CA HIS A 29 12.47 13.22 9.82
C HIS A 29 12.98 12.13 8.88
N ALA A 30 13.00 10.87 9.33
CA ALA A 30 13.46 9.72 8.55
C ALA A 30 12.64 9.50 7.27
N LEU A 31 11.36 9.87 7.27
CA LEU A 31 10.47 9.78 6.12
C LEU A 31 10.39 11.09 5.31
N GLY A 32 11.22 12.09 5.64
CA GLY A 32 11.41 13.27 4.80
C GLY A 32 10.39 14.38 4.98
N VAL A 33 9.57 14.37 6.03
CA VAL A 33 8.61 15.44 6.34
C VAL A 33 9.14 16.37 7.44
N HIS A 34 8.54 17.56 7.59
CA HIS A 34 8.89 18.48 8.67
C HIS A 34 7.98 18.23 9.88
N GLY A 35 8.54 17.83 11.01
CA GLY A 35 7.79 17.59 12.24
C GLY A 35 7.73 18.83 13.14
N CYS A 36 6.53 19.18 13.59
CA CYS A 36 6.29 20.15 14.66
C CYS A 36 5.67 19.45 15.87
N THR A 37 5.87 20.00 17.07
CA THR A 37 5.41 19.35 18.31
C THR A 37 4.46 20.24 19.10
N VAL A 38 3.42 19.63 19.66
CA VAL A 38 2.63 20.18 20.77
C VAL A 38 2.78 19.20 21.93
N ILE A 39 3.46 19.62 22.98
CA ILE A 39 3.76 18.77 24.13
C ILE A 39 2.54 18.74 25.05
N SER A 40 2.02 17.55 25.35
CA SER A 40 0.89 17.33 26.27
C SER A 40 1.32 17.00 27.70
N ALA A 41 2.49 16.38 27.86
CA ALA A 41 3.07 16.05 29.16
C ALA A 41 4.59 15.95 29.05
N ILE A 42 5.29 16.14 30.16
CA ILE A 42 6.71 15.82 30.29
C ILE A 42 6.81 14.56 31.14
N THR A 43 7.56 13.56 30.69
CA THR A 43 7.79 12.34 31.46
C THR A 43 9.24 12.25 31.92
N ALA A 44 9.44 11.89 33.18
CA ALA A 44 10.73 11.40 33.67
C ALA A 44 10.76 9.88 33.45
N GLN A 45 11.21 9.46 32.27
CA GLN A 45 11.15 8.09 31.79
C GLN A 45 12.52 7.67 31.24
N ASN A 46 12.83 6.39 31.38
CA ASN A 46 13.95 5.75 30.70
C ASN A 46 13.55 4.34 30.23
N SER A 47 14.49 3.57 29.70
CA SER A 47 14.24 2.21 29.19
C SER A 47 13.70 1.22 30.23
N VAL A 48 13.71 1.54 31.53
CA VAL A 48 13.35 0.62 32.61
C VAL A 48 12.06 1.03 33.31
N ALA A 49 11.80 2.34 33.46
CA ALA A 49 10.66 2.82 34.23
C ALA A 49 10.19 4.22 33.80
N VAL A 50 8.90 4.48 34.05
CA VAL A 50 8.32 5.82 34.12
C VAL A 50 8.26 6.24 35.58
N LYS A 51 8.98 7.30 35.96
CA LYS A 51 9.03 7.80 37.34
C LYS A 51 8.02 8.92 37.60
N MET A 52 7.69 9.68 36.58
CA MET A 52 6.78 10.83 36.67
C MET A 52 6.15 11.09 35.31
N VAL A 53 4.88 11.48 35.35
CA VAL A 53 4.15 12.08 34.23
C VAL A 53 3.63 13.43 34.73
N ASP A 54 4.13 14.51 34.15
CA ASP A 54 3.73 15.88 34.49
C ASP A 54 2.96 16.49 33.32
N PRO A 55 1.61 16.55 33.38
CA PRO A 55 0.80 17.19 32.35
C PRO A 55 1.17 18.66 32.19
N VAL A 56 1.35 19.14 30.95
CA VAL A 56 1.61 20.57 30.76
C VAL A 56 0.36 21.38 31.13
N LEU A 57 0.57 22.63 31.57
CA LEU A 57 -0.54 23.54 31.84
C LEU A 57 -1.37 23.76 30.57
N MET A 58 -2.70 23.79 30.70
CA MET A 58 -3.60 24.00 29.57
C MET A 58 -3.32 25.28 28.79
N GLN A 59 -2.91 26.35 29.48
CA GLN A 59 -2.49 27.58 28.83
C GLN A 59 -1.29 27.35 27.90
N THR A 60 -0.31 26.55 28.33
CA THR A 60 0.88 26.20 27.52
C THR A 60 0.51 25.26 26.38
N PHE A 61 -0.39 24.29 26.62
CA PHE A 61 -0.90 23.40 25.58
C PHE A 61 -1.58 24.17 24.45
N CYS A 62 -2.52 25.07 24.79
CA CYS A 62 -3.20 25.94 23.82
C CYS A 62 -2.23 26.86 23.09
N ALA A 63 -1.32 27.52 23.82
CA ALA A 63 -0.37 28.46 23.22
C ALA A 63 0.54 27.81 22.15
N GLN A 64 0.92 26.54 22.34
CA GLN A 64 1.67 25.79 21.33
C GLN A 64 0.83 25.56 20.06
N ILE A 65 -0.43 25.14 20.21
CA ILE A 65 -1.34 24.93 19.08
C ILE A 65 -1.60 26.27 18.34
N ASP A 66 -1.80 27.35 19.09
CA ASP A 66 -1.99 28.69 18.55
C ASP A 66 -0.77 29.16 17.75
N ALA A 67 0.43 28.99 18.32
CA ALA A 67 1.68 29.38 17.65
C ALA A 67 1.90 28.62 16.33
N LEU A 68 1.69 27.29 16.33
CA LEU A 68 1.83 26.51 15.09
C LEU A 68 0.73 26.85 14.08
N GLY A 69 -0.49 27.12 14.53
CA GLY A 69 -1.62 27.45 13.66
C GLY A 69 -1.45 28.73 12.85
N VAL A 70 -0.59 29.66 13.29
CA VAL A 70 -0.34 30.94 12.59
C VAL A 70 0.57 30.78 11.37
N ASP A 71 1.61 29.94 11.44
CA ASP A 71 2.69 29.89 10.44
C ASP A 71 2.94 28.49 9.85
N LEU A 72 2.55 27.43 10.56
CA LEU A 72 2.96 26.06 10.26
C LEU A 72 1.74 25.12 10.12
N PRO A 73 0.77 25.38 9.23
CA PRO A 73 -0.43 24.56 9.10
C PRO A 73 -0.09 23.10 8.74
N PRO A 74 -0.71 22.11 9.40
CA PRO A 74 -0.34 20.70 9.24
C PRO A 74 -1.01 20.07 8.01
N ALA A 75 -0.24 19.32 7.23
CA ALA A 75 -0.77 18.37 6.25
C ALA A 75 -1.33 17.10 6.93
N ALA A 76 -0.80 16.74 8.11
CA ALA A 76 -1.34 15.69 8.97
C ALA A 76 -1.05 16.00 10.45
N ILE A 77 -1.88 15.44 11.34
CA ILE A 77 -1.67 15.48 12.79
C ILE A 77 -1.60 14.05 13.31
N LYS A 78 -0.55 13.73 14.07
CA LYS A 78 -0.48 12.53 14.90
C LYS A 78 -0.73 12.91 16.35
N ILE A 79 -1.62 12.19 17.00
CA ILE A 79 -1.94 12.35 18.43
C ILE A 79 -1.42 11.10 19.14
N GLY A 80 -0.66 11.29 20.22
CA GLY A 80 -0.20 10.23 21.11
C GLY A 80 -0.80 10.42 22.51
N LEU A 81 0.04 10.37 23.54
CA LEU A 81 -0.40 10.53 24.93
C LEU A 81 -1.17 11.85 25.14
N LEU A 82 -2.39 11.74 25.68
CA LEU A 82 -3.15 12.86 26.25
C LEU A 82 -3.38 12.54 27.74
N PRO A 83 -2.82 13.33 28.68
CA PRO A 83 -2.75 12.90 30.07
C PRO A 83 -4.08 13.03 30.84
N THR A 84 -4.96 13.95 30.45
CA THR A 84 -6.19 14.26 31.20
C THR A 84 -7.42 14.39 30.31
N ARG A 85 -8.61 14.28 30.91
CA ARG A 85 -9.89 14.55 30.21
C ARG A 85 -9.91 15.95 29.56
N LEU A 86 -9.40 16.95 30.27
CA LEU A 86 -9.35 18.32 29.79
C LEU A 86 -8.49 18.48 28.52
N HIS A 87 -7.36 17.76 28.42
CA HIS A 87 -6.53 17.76 27.21
C HIS A 87 -7.31 17.22 26.00
N VAL A 88 -8.07 16.14 26.20
CA VAL A 88 -8.89 15.53 25.15
C VAL A 88 -9.99 16.48 24.68
N GLU A 89 -10.74 17.08 25.61
CA GLU A 89 -11.83 18.00 25.30
C GLU A 89 -11.34 19.26 24.58
N VAL A 90 -10.25 19.86 25.06
CA VAL A 90 -9.65 21.04 24.43
C VAL A 90 -9.15 20.68 23.04
N LEU A 91 -8.39 19.60 22.89
CA LEU A 91 -7.88 19.20 21.58
C LEU A 91 -9.02 18.92 20.58
N ALA A 92 -10.08 18.23 21.01
CA ALA A 92 -11.24 17.95 20.15
C ALA A 92 -11.88 19.24 19.61
N ARG A 93 -12.03 20.28 20.45
CA ARG A 93 -12.51 21.61 20.01
C ARG A 93 -11.52 22.30 19.08
N ARG A 94 -10.22 22.20 19.34
CA ARG A 94 -9.19 22.82 18.47
C ARG A 94 -9.16 22.17 17.09
N LEU A 95 -9.40 20.87 16.99
CA LEU A 95 -9.51 20.16 15.71
C LEU A 95 -10.73 20.57 14.87
N GLU A 96 -11.70 21.31 15.41
CA GLU A 96 -12.78 21.93 14.62
C GLU A 96 -12.28 23.05 13.72
N VAL A 97 -11.27 23.79 14.20
CA VAL A 97 -10.80 25.01 13.56
C VAL A 97 -9.48 24.82 12.83
N ILE A 98 -8.70 23.79 13.17
CA ILE A 98 -7.47 23.45 12.46
C ILE A 98 -7.83 22.71 11.18
N ALA A 99 -7.45 23.29 10.03
CA ALA A 99 -7.58 22.63 8.73
C ALA A 99 -6.51 21.54 8.56
N ALA A 100 -6.71 20.38 9.19
CA ALA A 100 -5.87 19.19 9.02
C ALA A 100 -6.60 18.12 8.19
N PRO A 101 -6.12 17.80 6.97
CA PRO A 101 -6.75 16.76 6.13
C PRO A 101 -6.76 15.38 6.77
N PHE A 102 -5.77 15.07 7.61
CA PHE A 102 -5.61 13.76 8.23
C PHE A 102 -5.20 13.86 9.69
N VAL A 103 -5.96 13.19 10.56
CA VAL A 103 -5.68 13.11 12.00
C VAL A 103 -5.64 11.64 12.43
N VAL A 104 -4.48 11.18 12.87
CA VAL A 104 -4.28 9.82 13.40
C VAL A 104 -4.07 9.85 14.91
N TYR A 105 -4.72 8.95 15.63
CA TYR A 105 -4.57 8.80 17.07
C TYR A 105 -3.98 7.41 17.41
N ASP A 106 -2.89 7.42 18.17
CA ASP A 106 -2.31 6.27 18.86
C ASP A 106 -2.76 6.33 20.33
N PRO A 107 -3.75 5.51 20.76
CA PRO A 107 -4.37 5.63 22.07
C PRO A 107 -3.45 5.12 23.20
N VAL A 108 -2.46 5.93 23.55
CA VAL A 108 -1.51 5.64 24.63
C VAL A 108 -2.14 5.97 25.99
N ALA A 109 -2.61 4.94 26.69
CA ALA A 109 -3.11 5.07 28.07
C ALA A 109 -2.13 4.49 29.12
N ILE A 110 -1.36 3.48 28.75
CA ILE A 110 -0.45 2.74 29.61
C ILE A 110 0.91 2.65 28.93
N ALA A 111 1.99 2.90 29.68
CA ALA A 111 3.35 2.77 29.17
C ALA A 111 3.68 1.31 28.86
N SER A 112 4.69 1.07 28.00
CA SER A 112 5.19 -0.29 27.75
C SER A 112 5.71 -0.99 29.01
N THR A 113 6.01 -0.24 30.08
CA THR A 113 6.38 -0.76 31.41
C THR A 113 5.18 -1.10 32.31
N GLY A 114 3.95 -0.93 31.82
CA GLY A 114 2.70 -1.16 32.57
C GLY A 114 2.25 0.01 33.44
N THR A 115 2.98 1.13 33.45
CA THR A 115 2.64 2.32 34.25
C THR A 115 1.50 3.11 33.60
N PRO A 116 0.40 3.41 34.30
CA PRO A 116 -0.63 4.32 33.79
C PRO A 116 -0.04 5.69 33.45
N MET A 117 -0.34 6.22 32.26
CA MET A 117 0.16 7.53 31.80
C MET A 117 -0.94 8.58 31.70
N ALA A 118 -2.20 8.19 31.87
CA ALA A 118 -3.36 9.06 31.77
C ALA A 118 -4.33 8.82 32.93
N GLU A 119 -5.20 9.81 33.17
CA GLU A 119 -6.28 9.71 34.15
C GLU A 119 -7.28 8.58 33.82
N PRO A 120 -7.90 7.93 34.81
CA PRO A 120 -8.83 6.80 34.61
C PRO A 120 -9.99 7.10 33.64
N ASN A 121 -10.49 8.33 33.62
CA ASN A 121 -11.64 8.73 32.81
C ASN A 121 -11.27 9.27 31.41
N MET A 122 -9.98 9.24 31.03
CA MET A 122 -9.50 9.78 29.75
C MET A 122 -10.13 9.05 28.55
N LEU A 123 -10.25 7.71 28.62
CA LEU A 123 -10.83 6.92 27.53
C LEU A 123 -12.33 7.21 27.31
N ALA A 124 -13.06 7.65 28.34
CA ALA A 124 -14.43 8.12 28.16
C ALA A 124 -14.46 9.41 27.33
N ALA A 125 -13.60 10.38 27.66
CA ALA A 125 -13.49 11.62 26.91
C ALA A 125 -13.05 11.39 25.45
N VAL A 126 -12.16 10.41 25.20
CA VAL A 126 -11.76 10.03 23.85
C VAL A 126 -12.97 9.58 23.04
N ARG A 127 -13.81 8.70 23.59
CA ARG A 127 -15.01 8.18 22.93
C ARG A 127 -16.02 9.28 22.65
N GLU A 128 -16.25 10.15 23.63
CA GLU A 128 -17.26 11.21 23.55
C GLU A 128 -16.86 12.37 22.63
N HIS A 129 -15.58 12.75 22.63
CA HIS A 129 -15.14 14.01 22.02
C HIS A 129 -14.16 13.85 20.88
N LEU A 130 -13.23 12.89 20.97
CA LEU A 130 -12.11 12.79 20.03
C LEU A 130 -12.40 11.87 18.84
N LEU A 131 -13.00 10.69 19.06
CA LEU A 131 -13.27 9.71 17.98
C LEU A 131 -13.96 10.32 16.75
N PRO A 132 -15.01 11.17 16.88
CA PRO A 132 -15.68 11.79 15.74
C PRO A 132 -14.77 12.70 14.87
N ARG A 133 -13.58 13.05 15.36
CA ARG A 133 -12.63 13.95 14.69
C ARG A 133 -11.47 13.22 14.01
N LEU A 134 -11.36 11.91 14.22
CA LEU A 134 -10.22 11.15 13.75
C LEU A 134 -10.43 10.67 12.32
N SER A 135 -9.38 10.80 11.50
CA SER A 135 -9.27 10.07 10.24
C SER A 135 -8.93 8.61 10.49
N LEU A 136 -8.07 8.33 11.47
CA LEU A 136 -7.64 6.99 11.82
C LEU A 136 -7.38 6.88 13.32
N ILE A 137 -7.82 5.79 13.95
CA ILE A 137 -7.34 5.38 15.28
C ILE A 137 -6.58 4.07 15.17
N THR A 138 -5.49 3.94 15.93
CA THR A 138 -4.53 2.82 15.81
C THR A 138 -4.40 1.99 17.11
N PRO A 139 -5.48 1.43 17.69
CA PRO A 139 -5.39 0.72 18.96
C PRO A 139 -4.63 -0.61 18.82
N ASN A 140 -3.92 -1.04 19.87
CA ASN A 140 -3.53 -2.45 20.03
C ASN A 140 -4.70 -3.26 20.63
N GLY A 141 -4.52 -4.58 20.82
CA GLY A 141 -5.56 -5.45 21.39
C GLY A 141 -6.11 -4.96 22.75
N PRO A 142 -5.26 -4.76 23.77
CA PRO A 142 -5.70 -4.20 25.06
C PRO A 142 -6.38 -2.82 24.96
N GLU A 143 -5.88 -1.92 24.12
CA GLU A 143 -6.47 -0.60 23.89
C GLU A 143 -7.84 -0.70 23.21
N LEU A 144 -7.98 -1.63 22.26
CA LEU A 144 -9.24 -1.91 21.59
C LEU A 144 -10.30 -2.37 22.59
N GLU A 145 -9.94 -3.31 23.47
CA GLU A 145 -10.80 -3.79 24.54
C GLU A 145 -11.17 -2.68 25.52
N ALA A 146 -10.21 -1.87 25.96
CA ALA A 146 -10.46 -0.76 26.86
C ALA A 146 -11.41 0.30 26.28
N LEU A 147 -11.35 0.54 24.96
CA LEU A 147 -12.22 1.50 24.27
C LEU A 147 -13.61 0.93 23.94
N THR A 148 -13.71 -0.36 23.67
CA THR A 148 -14.94 -0.96 23.10
C THR A 148 -15.68 -1.90 24.06
N GLY A 149 -14.99 -2.44 25.06
CA GLY A 149 -15.45 -3.55 25.88
C GLY A 149 -15.40 -4.91 25.17
N ILE A 150 -14.85 -4.98 23.95
CA ILE A 150 -14.76 -6.20 23.13
C ILE A 150 -13.33 -6.73 23.18
N PRO A 151 -13.10 -7.97 23.67
CA PRO A 151 -11.76 -8.53 23.77
C PRO A 151 -11.17 -8.85 22.38
N ALA A 152 -9.86 -8.63 22.19
CA ALA A 152 -9.19 -8.85 20.92
C ALA A 152 -8.65 -10.29 20.75
N THR A 153 -9.44 -11.30 21.14
CA THR A 153 -8.99 -12.71 21.25
C THR A 153 -9.24 -13.58 20.03
N SER A 154 -9.90 -13.04 18.99
CA SER A 154 -10.07 -13.72 17.70
C SER A 154 -10.22 -12.68 16.57
N PRO A 155 -10.02 -13.08 15.29
CA PRO A 155 -10.24 -12.19 14.15
C PRO A 155 -11.65 -11.60 14.12
N ALA A 156 -12.68 -12.42 14.38
CA ALA A 156 -14.07 -11.98 14.41
C ALA A 156 -14.30 -10.88 15.46
N LEU A 157 -13.69 -11.02 16.65
CA LEU A 157 -13.81 -10.01 17.71
C LEU A 157 -12.98 -8.75 17.40
N VAL A 158 -11.83 -8.88 16.75
CA VAL A 158 -11.06 -7.71 16.25
C VAL A 158 -11.89 -6.91 15.25
N ARG A 159 -12.56 -7.59 14.31
CA ARG A 159 -13.48 -6.94 13.35
C ARG A 159 -14.64 -6.25 14.06
N ALA A 160 -15.25 -6.91 15.06
CA ALA A 160 -16.34 -6.33 15.84
C ALA A 160 -15.90 -5.11 16.66
N GLY A 161 -14.73 -5.16 17.29
CA GLY A 161 -14.15 -4.02 18.02
C GLY A 161 -13.86 -2.83 17.09
N ALA A 162 -13.29 -3.08 15.92
CA ALA A 162 -13.05 -2.04 14.91
C ALA A 162 -14.38 -1.41 14.43
N ALA A 163 -15.38 -2.23 14.12
CA ALA A 163 -16.71 -1.75 13.75
C ALA A 163 -17.32 -0.89 14.86
N ARG A 164 -17.16 -1.30 16.13
CA ARG A 164 -17.65 -0.53 17.29
C ARG A 164 -16.99 0.85 17.41
N LEU A 165 -15.68 0.96 17.18
CA LEU A 165 -15.00 2.26 17.17
C LEU A 165 -15.49 3.17 16.03
N ARG A 166 -15.85 2.60 14.88
CA ARG A 166 -16.45 3.34 13.77
C ARG A 166 -17.86 3.84 14.10
N GLU A 167 -18.69 3.01 14.73
CA GLU A 167 -20.01 3.41 15.25
C GLU A 167 -19.91 4.56 16.27
N LEU A 168 -18.82 4.60 17.05
CA LEU A 168 -18.53 5.68 17.99
C LEU A 168 -17.95 6.94 17.33
N GLY A 169 -17.75 6.93 16.01
CA GLY A 169 -17.44 8.13 15.21
C GLY A 169 -16.08 8.12 14.52
N ALA A 170 -15.21 7.14 14.75
CA ALA A 170 -13.94 7.06 14.02
C ALA A 170 -14.17 6.78 12.53
N ARG A 171 -13.52 7.53 11.64
CA ARG A 171 -13.66 7.30 10.19
C ARG A 171 -13.07 5.96 9.75
N ALA A 172 -11.87 5.66 10.24
CA ALA A 172 -11.18 4.39 10.01
C ALA A 172 -10.47 3.90 11.29
N VAL A 173 -10.22 2.60 11.34
CA VAL A 173 -9.56 1.91 12.47
C VAL A 173 -8.47 1.00 11.93
N LEU A 174 -7.29 1.04 12.55
CA LEU A 174 -6.21 0.08 12.35
C LEU A 174 -5.87 -0.61 13.68
N VAL A 175 -6.33 -1.84 13.87
CA VAL A 175 -5.97 -2.65 15.03
C VAL A 175 -4.57 -3.24 14.84
N LYS A 176 -3.63 -2.88 15.73
CA LYS A 176 -2.23 -3.31 15.69
C LYS A 176 -2.11 -4.76 16.20
N GLY A 177 -1.47 -5.62 15.41
CA GLY A 177 -1.36 -7.06 15.63
C GLY A 177 -0.34 -7.51 16.68
N GLY A 178 0.51 -6.60 17.17
CA GLY A 178 1.62 -6.93 18.07
C GLY A 178 1.21 -7.65 19.36
N HIS A 179 -0.02 -7.41 19.85
CA HIS A 179 -0.55 -7.98 21.09
C HIS A 179 -1.68 -9.02 20.86
N LEU A 180 -1.84 -9.49 19.62
CA LEU A 180 -2.86 -10.48 19.27
C LEU A 180 -2.28 -11.90 19.41
N GLU A 181 -2.33 -12.45 20.63
CA GLU A 181 -1.67 -13.71 21.00
C GLU A 181 -2.06 -14.92 20.13
N TRP A 182 -3.29 -14.94 19.60
CA TRP A 182 -3.78 -16.01 18.72
C TRP A 182 -3.02 -16.11 17.38
N SER A 183 -2.29 -15.07 16.99
CA SER A 183 -1.49 -15.02 15.75
C SER A 183 -0.07 -15.61 15.89
N ARG A 184 0.38 -15.90 17.11
CA ARG A 184 1.66 -16.56 17.45
C ARG A 184 2.89 -15.92 16.78
N ASP A 185 3.40 -16.56 15.72
CA ASP A 185 4.60 -16.23 14.95
C ASP A 185 4.44 -15.00 14.05
N LEU A 186 3.20 -14.54 13.85
CA LEU A 186 2.91 -13.35 13.05
C LEU A 186 2.37 -12.22 13.92
N CYS A 187 2.46 -11.01 13.39
CA CYS A 187 1.67 -9.85 13.79
C CYS A 187 0.66 -9.59 12.67
N LEU A 188 -0.64 -9.68 12.99
CA LEU A 188 -1.73 -9.45 12.07
C LEU A 188 -2.40 -8.11 12.35
N ASP A 189 -2.15 -7.12 11.50
CA ASP A 189 -2.80 -5.81 11.59
C ASP A 189 -4.10 -5.82 10.79
N TYR A 190 -5.17 -5.26 11.36
CA TYR A 190 -6.49 -5.19 10.72
C TYR A 190 -6.91 -3.75 10.48
N TYR A 191 -7.21 -3.40 9.24
CA TYR A 191 -7.75 -2.10 8.86
C TYR A 191 -9.22 -2.20 8.46
N GLN A 192 -10.01 -1.19 8.83
CA GLN A 192 -11.38 -1.01 8.37
C GLN A 192 -11.76 0.47 8.24
N ASP A 193 -12.40 0.82 7.11
CA ASP A 193 -13.15 2.06 6.92
C ASP A 193 -14.59 1.78 6.44
N GLU A 194 -15.25 2.77 5.83
CA GLU A 194 -16.61 2.64 5.30
C GLU A 194 -16.72 1.69 4.10
N SER A 195 -15.67 1.61 3.29
CA SER A 195 -15.67 0.96 1.99
C SER A 195 -14.83 -0.32 1.94
N ARG A 196 -13.85 -0.45 2.85
CA ARG A 196 -12.79 -1.47 2.74
C ARG A 196 -12.44 -2.04 4.10
N GLU A 197 -12.04 -3.31 4.08
CA GLU A 197 -11.33 -3.98 5.17
C GLU A 197 -10.15 -4.77 4.61
N PHE A 198 -9.04 -4.83 5.34
CA PHE A 198 -7.93 -5.70 4.97
C PHE A 198 -7.07 -6.12 6.16
N TRP A 199 -6.35 -7.22 5.97
CA TRP A 199 -5.35 -7.73 6.90
C TRP A 199 -3.94 -7.62 6.30
N LEU A 200 -2.99 -7.16 7.13
CA LEU A 200 -1.56 -7.22 6.84
C LEU A 200 -0.88 -8.16 7.81
N ALA A 201 -0.04 -9.06 7.29
CA ALA A 201 0.73 -10.00 8.07
C ALA A 201 2.22 -9.70 7.98
N ALA A 202 2.91 -9.69 9.11
CA ALA A 202 4.36 -9.58 9.15
C ALA A 202 4.93 -10.48 10.25
N PRO A 203 6.15 -11.02 10.10
CA PRO A 203 6.72 -11.92 11.08
C PRO A 203 6.99 -11.18 12.39
N ARG A 204 6.73 -11.86 13.51
CA ARG A 204 7.15 -11.41 14.84
C ARG A 204 8.67 -11.55 14.93
N LEU A 205 9.35 -10.45 15.20
CA LEU A 205 10.80 -10.45 15.38
C LEU A 205 11.14 -10.73 16.85
N ASP A 206 12.11 -11.61 17.07
CA ASP A 206 12.67 -11.87 18.40
C ASP A 206 13.65 -10.76 18.77
N THR A 207 13.11 -9.64 19.24
CA THR A 207 13.88 -8.53 19.76
C THR A 207 13.19 -7.97 21.00
N ARG A 208 13.98 -7.72 22.03
CA ARG A 208 13.51 -6.97 23.21
C ARG A 208 13.51 -5.45 22.99
N HIS A 209 14.04 -4.97 21.86
CA HIS A 209 14.19 -3.56 21.54
C HIS A 209 13.04 -3.10 20.63
N GLY A 210 11.91 -2.78 21.25
CA GLY A 210 10.69 -2.32 20.58
C GLY A 210 10.05 -1.11 21.26
N HIS A 211 10.78 -0.40 22.12
CA HIS A 211 10.26 0.80 22.78
C HIS A 211 9.86 1.84 21.72
N GLY A 212 8.68 2.42 21.88
CA GLY A 212 8.13 3.40 20.93
C GLY A 212 7.55 2.83 19.63
N THR A 213 7.43 1.51 19.45
CA THR A 213 6.88 0.91 18.22
C THR A 213 5.51 1.47 17.82
N GLY A 214 4.59 1.64 18.79
CA GLY A 214 3.26 2.23 18.53
C GLY A 214 3.34 3.67 18.04
N CYS A 215 4.13 4.51 18.75
CA CYS A 215 4.33 5.91 18.38
C CYS A 215 4.93 6.04 16.97
N CYS A 216 5.95 5.23 16.68
CA CYS A 216 6.58 5.20 15.36
C CYS A 216 5.60 4.76 14.26
N TYR A 217 4.69 3.82 14.55
CA TYR A 217 3.70 3.36 13.56
C TYR A 217 2.79 4.50 13.13
N ALA A 218 2.12 5.14 14.09
CA ALA A 218 1.18 6.22 13.82
C ALA A 218 1.89 7.44 13.19
N SER A 219 3.11 7.76 13.64
CA SER A 219 3.90 8.85 13.08
C SER A 219 4.36 8.58 11.65
N ALA A 220 4.74 7.34 11.33
CA ALA A 220 5.06 6.94 9.97
C ALA A 220 3.83 7.00 9.05
N ILE A 221 2.65 6.57 9.51
CA ILE A 221 1.40 6.71 8.76
C ILE A 221 1.11 8.19 8.47
N ALA A 222 1.20 9.06 9.48
CA ALA A 222 0.98 10.50 9.31
C ALA A 222 1.98 11.13 8.31
N ALA A 223 3.26 10.74 8.37
CA ALA A 223 4.28 11.20 7.43
C ALA A 223 3.95 10.82 5.99
N VAL A 224 3.60 9.55 5.76
CA VAL A 224 3.36 9.04 4.42
C VAL A 224 2.06 9.59 3.82
N VAL A 225 1.00 9.77 4.64
CA VAL A 225 -0.21 10.48 4.18
C VAL A 225 0.09 11.94 3.84
N ALA A 226 0.93 12.62 4.62
CA ALA A 226 1.36 13.99 4.32
C ALA A 226 2.17 14.10 3.00
N LEU A 227 2.77 13.01 2.54
CA LEU A 227 3.40 12.85 1.23
C LEU A 227 2.41 12.42 0.11
N ASP A 228 1.11 12.58 0.37
CA ASP A 228 0.00 12.36 -0.59
C ASP A 228 -0.18 10.90 -1.02
N TYR A 229 0.23 9.95 -0.17
CA TYR A 229 -0.08 8.53 -0.37
C TYR A 229 -1.46 8.19 0.22
N PRO A 230 -2.21 7.26 -0.40
CA PRO A 230 -3.45 6.77 0.18
C PRO A 230 -3.17 6.01 1.48
N VAL A 231 -4.17 5.89 2.35
CA VAL A 231 -4.00 5.36 3.71
C VAL A 231 -3.52 3.91 3.72
N GLU A 232 -3.98 3.08 2.79
CA GLU A 232 -3.54 1.69 2.63
C GLU A 232 -2.04 1.59 2.31
N ASP A 233 -1.52 2.50 1.49
CA ASP A 233 -0.09 2.60 1.18
C ASP A 233 0.68 3.12 2.38
N ALA A 234 0.14 4.11 3.10
CA ALA A 234 0.74 4.67 4.29
C ALA A 234 0.89 3.61 5.39
N ILE A 235 -0.15 2.78 5.60
CA ILE A 235 -0.11 1.67 6.55
C ILE A 235 0.91 0.61 6.09
N THR A 236 0.88 0.23 4.82
CA THR A 236 1.82 -0.77 4.25
C THR A 236 3.28 -0.34 4.41
N LEU A 237 3.60 0.90 4.05
CA LEU A 237 4.93 1.48 4.19
C LEU A 237 5.33 1.65 5.65
N ALA A 238 4.44 2.17 6.50
CA ALA A 238 4.72 2.34 7.91
C ALA A 238 4.98 1.00 8.60
N ARG A 239 4.28 -0.07 8.21
CA ARG A 239 4.56 -1.41 8.73
C ARG A 239 5.92 -1.94 8.29
N ALA A 240 6.32 -1.65 7.05
CA ALA A 240 7.64 -1.99 6.53
C ALA A 240 8.77 -1.20 7.24
N TYR A 241 8.54 0.10 7.47
CA TYR A 241 9.42 0.97 8.25
C TYR A 241 9.66 0.41 9.66
N LEU A 242 8.60 -0.04 10.35
CA LEU A 242 8.75 -0.67 11.67
C LEU A 242 9.49 -1.99 11.60
N GLN A 243 9.20 -2.83 10.60
CA GLN A 243 9.88 -4.11 10.46
C GLN A 243 11.39 -3.92 10.26
N GLN A 244 11.77 -2.95 9.42
CA GLN A 244 13.15 -2.55 9.21
C GLN A 244 13.78 -1.99 10.49
N GLY A 245 13.08 -1.09 11.18
CA GLY A 245 13.56 -0.47 12.41
C GLY A 245 13.75 -1.45 13.58
N LEU A 246 12.85 -2.42 13.72
CA LEU A 246 12.95 -3.50 14.71
C LEU A 246 14.09 -4.46 14.39
N ALA A 247 14.27 -4.81 13.11
CA ALA A 247 15.38 -5.67 12.68
C ALA A 247 16.75 -4.99 12.87
N GLY A 248 16.81 -3.67 12.71
CA GLY A 248 18.03 -2.88 12.92
C GLY A 248 18.18 -2.29 14.33
N ALA A 249 17.28 -2.59 15.26
CA ALA A 249 17.26 -1.98 16.58
C ALA A 249 18.54 -2.30 17.35
N GLN A 250 19.15 -1.27 17.95
CA GLN A 250 20.33 -1.42 18.80
C GLN A 250 19.93 -1.15 20.26
N GLY A 251 20.43 -1.98 21.17
CA GLY A 251 20.12 -1.85 22.58
C GLY A 251 20.72 -0.59 23.18
N VAL A 252 19.85 0.37 23.53
CA VAL A 252 20.21 1.58 24.29
C VAL A 252 19.54 1.50 25.66
N GLY A 253 20.33 1.71 26.72
CA GLY A 253 19.87 1.57 28.10
C GLY A 253 19.84 0.11 28.60
N ALA A 254 19.37 -0.07 29.83
CA ALA A 254 19.37 -1.38 30.50
C ALA A 254 18.08 -2.21 30.24
N GLY A 255 17.01 -1.57 29.76
CA GLY A 255 15.73 -2.22 29.45
C GLY A 255 15.46 -2.30 27.95
N PRO A 256 14.19 -2.43 27.53
CA PRO A 256 13.81 -2.32 26.12
C PRO A 256 14.30 -1.01 25.49
N GLY A 257 15.07 -1.15 24.42
CA GLY A 257 15.63 -0.03 23.66
C GLY A 257 14.67 0.45 22.57
N PRO A 258 14.90 1.65 22.00
CA PRO A 258 14.11 2.15 20.89
C PRO A 258 14.32 1.31 19.62
N ILE A 259 13.38 1.41 18.68
CA ILE A 259 13.60 0.93 17.32
C ILE A 259 14.66 1.79 16.61
N ALA A 260 15.29 1.26 15.57
CA ALA A 260 16.12 2.07 14.68
C ALA A 260 15.26 2.88 13.68
N HIS A 261 15.70 4.09 13.36
CA HIS A 261 15.05 4.96 12.37
C HIS A 261 15.86 4.97 11.07
N LEU A 262 15.62 3.99 10.18
CA LEU A 262 16.48 3.68 9.03
C LEU A 262 16.03 4.30 7.69
N GLY A 263 15.16 5.30 7.74
CA GLY A 263 14.67 6.01 6.55
C GLY A 263 13.55 5.27 5.81
N TRP A 264 13.41 5.55 4.51
CA TRP A 264 12.40 4.92 3.66
C TRP A 264 12.69 3.42 3.45
N PRO A 265 11.72 2.50 3.65
CA PRO A 265 11.96 1.08 3.47
C PRO A 265 12.16 0.74 1.98
N VAL A 266 13.27 0.08 1.68
CA VAL A 266 13.66 -0.30 0.30
C VAL A 266 13.80 -1.80 0.09
N ASP A 267 13.86 -2.59 1.17
CA ASP A 267 13.97 -4.03 1.11
C ASP A 267 12.58 -4.69 1.20
N LEU A 268 12.23 -5.44 0.15
CA LEU A 268 10.97 -6.18 0.04
C LEU A 268 10.75 -7.20 1.17
N ALA A 269 11.82 -7.68 1.82
CA ALA A 269 11.74 -8.57 2.96
C ALA A 269 11.11 -7.91 4.21
N HIS A 270 11.16 -6.57 4.32
CA HIS A 270 10.55 -5.84 5.41
C HIS A 270 9.07 -5.52 5.17
N PHE A 271 8.61 -5.54 3.93
CA PHE A 271 7.21 -5.23 3.62
C PHE A 271 6.27 -6.32 4.13
N PRO A 272 5.09 -5.93 4.65
CA PRO A 272 4.10 -6.89 5.09
C PRO A 272 3.50 -7.65 3.91
N ARG A 273 2.97 -8.83 4.20
CA ARG A 273 2.14 -9.61 3.28
C ARG A 273 0.69 -9.11 3.37
N ALA A 274 0.09 -8.78 2.23
CA ALA A 274 -1.34 -8.49 2.17
C ALA A 274 -2.11 -9.81 2.15
N VAL A 275 -2.93 -10.09 3.16
CA VAL A 275 -3.64 -11.37 3.21
C VAL A 275 -4.77 -11.38 2.18
N LEU A 276 -4.73 -12.34 1.25
CA LEU A 276 -5.81 -12.56 0.30
C LEU A 276 -6.85 -13.52 0.89
N ALA A 277 -8.14 -13.23 0.66
CA ALA A 277 -9.21 -14.16 1.00
C ALA A 277 -9.01 -15.50 0.28
N GLY A 278 -9.19 -16.61 0.99
CA GLY A 278 -8.92 -17.96 0.53
C GLY A 278 -7.44 -18.37 0.52
N SER A 279 -6.50 -17.50 0.94
CA SER A 279 -5.07 -17.82 1.01
C SER A 279 -4.75 -18.77 2.18
N THR A 280 -3.53 -19.31 2.20
CA THR A 280 -3.06 -20.14 3.31
C THR A 280 -3.10 -19.40 4.64
N LEU A 281 -2.80 -18.09 4.65
CA LEU A 281 -2.87 -17.28 5.87
C LEU A 281 -4.32 -17.07 6.30
N ASP A 282 -5.21 -16.78 5.36
CA ASP A 282 -6.64 -16.66 5.65
C ASP A 282 -7.19 -17.96 6.24
N ARG A 283 -6.97 -19.11 5.58
CA ARG A 283 -7.44 -20.42 6.09
C ARG A 283 -6.83 -20.81 7.44
N ARG A 284 -5.59 -20.37 7.71
CA ARG A 284 -4.90 -20.66 8.97
C ARG A 284 -5.56 -19.93 10.14
N PHE A 285 -6.05 -18.71 9.92
CA PHE A 285 -6.52 -17.84 10.99
C PHE A 285 -8.01 -17.48 10.91
N ASP A 286 -8.72 -17.86 9.86
CA ASP A 286 -10.13 -17.52 9.60
C ASP A 286 -10.36 -16.00 9.57
N LEU A 287 -9.67 -15.31 8.64
CA LEU A 287 -9.57 -13.84 8.62
C LEU A 287 -10.68 -13.19 7.79
N TYR A 288 -11.14 -13.86 6.74
CA TYR A 288 -12.22 -13.43 5.86
C TYR A 288 -13.38 -14.42 5.86
N PRO A 289 -14.62 -13.95 5.64
CA PRO A 289 -15.73 -14.83 5.31
C PRO A 289 -15.41 -15.70 4.07
N VAL A 290 -16.10 -16.84 3.95
CA VAL A 290 -15.92 -17.78 2.83
C VAL A 290 -16.00 -17.05 1.49
N CYS A 291 -14.90 -17.10 0.74
CA CYS A 291 -14.75 -16.44 -0.56
C CYS A 291 -14.90 -17.44 -1.71
N ALA A 292 -15.56 -17.03 -2.79
CA ALA A 292 -15.68 -17.81 -4.02
C ALA A 292 -14.39 -17.81 -4.87
N ALA A 293 -13.51 -16.81 -4.66
CA ALA A 293 -12.26 -16.69 -5.40
C ALA A 293 -11.35 -17.88 -5.16
N ARG A 294 -10.86 -18.49 -6.25
CA ARG A 294 -9.91 -19.60 -6.19
C ARG A 294 -8.53 -19.10 -6.51
N LEU A 295 -7.68 -19.06 -5.49
CA LEU A 295 -6.30 -18.63 -5.60
C LEU A 295 -5.42 -19.71 -6.27
N PRO A 296 -4.36 -19.30 -7.00
CA PRO A 296 -3.38 -20.21 -7.57
C PRO A 296 -2.63 -21.00 -6.47
N GLN A 297 -2.07 -22.16 -6.83
CA GLN A 297 -1.27 -23.01 -5.93
C GLN A 297 0.25 -22.76 -6.04
N GLY A 298 0.67 -21.84 -6.90
CA GLY A 298 2.07 -21.54 -7.18
C GLY A 298 2.22 -20.31 -8.08
N PRO A 299 3.39 -20.06 -8.67
CA PRO A 299 3.59 -18.97 -9.60
C PRO A 299 2.87 -19.20 -10.93
N PHE A 300 2.44 -18.12 -11.58
CA PHE A 300 1.98 -18.19 -12.97
C PHE A 300 3.15 -18.48 -13.91
N ALA A 301 2.83 -18.93 -15.13
CA ALA A 301 3.85 -19.16 -16.16
C ALA A 301 4.72 -17.90 -16.34
N PRO A 302 6.05 -18.01 -16.43
CA PRO A 302 6.92 -16.84 -16.56
C PRO A 302 6.78 -16.18 -17.93
N THR A 303 7.04 -14.88 -17.98
CA THR A 303 7.21 -14.10 -19.22
C THR A 303 8.63 -13.54 -19.29
N GLU A 304 8.95 -12.85 -20.38
CA GLU A 304 10.24 -12.17 -20.56
C GLU A 304 10.42 -10.99 -19.60
N GLN A 305 11.67 -10.62 -19.32
CA GLN A 305 11.97 -9.51 -18.41
C GLN A 305 11.63 -8.15 -19.06
N SER A 306 11.92 -8.00 -20.35
CA SER A 306 11.43 -6.89 -21.15
C SER A 306 10.34 -7.35 -22.11
N LEU A 307 9.12 -6.83 -21.91
CA LEU A 307 8.01 -6.97 -22.85
C LEU A 307 8.06 -5.87 -23.94
N GLY A 308 8.88 -4.83 -23.75
CA GLY A 308 9.08 -3.73 -24.69
C GLY A 308 7.90 -2.78 -24.81
N LEU A 309 7.66 -2.30 -26.03
CA LEU A 309 6.50 -1.49 -26.37
C LEU A 309 5.23 -2.34 -26.24
N TYR A 310 4.31 -1.88 -25.40
CA TYR A 310 3.11 -2.61 -25.03
C TYR A 310 1.84 -1.77 -25.30
N PRO A 311 1.34 -1.71 -26.54
CA PRO A 311 0.08 -1.03 -26.84
C PRO A 311 -1.14 -1.76 -26.26
N VAL A 312 -2.07 -1.00 -25.68
CA VAL A 312 -3.39 -1.47 -25.26
C VAL A 312 -4.42 -0.96 -26.27
N VAL A 313 -5.08 -1.89 -26.96
CA VAL A 313 -6.00 -1.60 -28.07
C VAL A 313 -7.38 -2.20 -27.82
N ASP A 314 -8.41 -1.63 -28.41
CA ASP A 314 -9.82 -1.99 -28.19
C ASP A 314 -10.39 -3.00 -29.20
N SER A 315 -9.67 -3.25 -30.29
CA SER A 315 -10.19 -4.00 -31.44
C SER A 315 -9.15 -4.88 -32.11
N VAL A 316 -9.63 -5.96 -32.71
CA VAL A 316 -8.81 -6.91 -33.50
C VAL A 316 -8.17 -6.22 -34.70
N GLN A 317 -8.82 -5.20 -35.27
CA GLN A 317 -8.28 -4.43 -36.39
C GLN A 317 -7.02 -3.66 -35.97
N TRP A 318 -7.05 -2.97 -34.83
CA TRP A 318 -5.88 -2.28 -34.29
C TRP A 318 -4.75 -3.26 -33.93
N LEU A 319 -5.12 -4.40 -33.36
CA LEU A 319 -4.16 -5.47 -33.08
C LEU A 319 -3.42 -5.90 -34.36
N GLU A 320 -4.13 -6.21 -35.44
CA GLU A 320 -3.50 -6.65 -36.69
C GLU A 320 -2.58 -5.57 -37.30
N ARG A 321 -3.01 -4.30 -37.26
CA ARG A 321 -2.22 -3.15 -37.74
C ARG A 321 -0.87 -3.07 -37.04
N LEU A 322 -0.86 -3.15 -35.72
CA LEU A 322 0.37 -2.99 -34.93
C LEU A 322 1.28 -4.22 -34.99
N LEU A 323 0.70 -5.42 -35.09
CA LEU A 323 1.47 -6.64 -35.35
C LEU A 323 2.23 -6.57 -36.69
N LYS A 324 1.58 -6.08 -37.75
CA LYS A 324 2.23 -5.83 -39.06
C LYS A 324 3.30 -4.74 -38.99
N ALA A 325 3.16 -3.78 -38.08
CA ALA A 325 4.15 -2.73 -37.84
C ALA A 325 5.34 -3.17 -36.94
N GLY A 326 5.38 -4.44 -36.52
CA GLY A 326 6.51 -4.99 -35.78
C GLY A 326 6.35 -5.03 -34.26
N VAL A 327 5.21 -4.60 -33.71
CA VAL A 327 4.92 -4.73 -32.28
C VAL A 327 4.74 -6.21 -31.91
N ARG A 328 5.35 -6.64 -30.81
CA ARG A 328 5.32 -8.05 -30.36
C ARG A 328 4.66 -8.28 -29.00
N THR A 329 4.25 -7.22 -28.29
CA THR A 329 3.50 -7.32 -27.04
C THR A 329 2.30 -6.39 -27.11
N LEU A 330 1.10 -6.92 -26.92
CA LEU A 330 -0.14 -6.14 -27.00
C LEU A 330 -1.17 -6.63 -25.97
N GLN A 331 -2.12 -5.76 -25.63
CA GLN A 331 -3.30 -6.12 -24.85
C GLN A 331 -4.55 -5.72 -25.59
N LEU A 332 -5.48 -6.67 -25.69
CA LEU A 332 -6.81 -6.43 -26.22
C LEU A 332 -7.76 -6.11 -25.06
N ARG A 333 -8.34 -4.91 -25.07
CA ARG A 333 -9.28 -4.39 -24.08
C ARG A 333 -10.60 -4.02 -24.74
N ILE A 334 -11.47 -5.01 -24.87
CA ILE A 334 -12.84 -4.84 -25.37
C ILE A 334 -13.69 -4.18 -24.27
N LYS A 335 -14.52 -3.19 -24.62
CA LYS A 335 -15.45 -2.52 -23.68
C LYS A 335 -16.93 -2.66 -24.07
N ASP A 336 -17.22 -2.70 -25.38
CA ASP A 336 -18.57 -2.48 -25.91
C ASP A 336 -19.05 -3.60 -26.84
N LEU A 337 -18.63 -4.85 -26.60
CA LEU A 337 -19.12 -6.01 -27.35
C LEU A 337 -20.10 -6.85 -26.53
N SER A 338 -21.10 -7.43 -27.22
CA SER A 338 -22.00 -8.40 -26.61
C SER A 338 -21.27 -9.70 -26.28
N ALA A 339 -21.84 -10.50 -25.38
CA ALA A 339 -21.26 -11.80 -25.00
C ALA A 339 -21.08 -12.74 -26.22
N GLU A 340 -21.94 -12.65 -27.22
CA GLU A 340 -21.88 -13.45 -28.45
C GLU A 340 -20.73 -13.01 -29.38
N GLU A 341 -20.35 -11.74 -29.36
CA GLU A 341 -19.29 -11.18 -30.21
C GLU A 341 -17.90 -11.23 -29.58
N VAL A 342 -17.84 -11.22 -28.24
CA VAL A 342 -16.57 -11.25 -27.49
C VAL A 342 -15.75 -12.50 -27.80
N MET A 343 -16.36 -13.68 -27.80
CA MET A 343 -15.62 -14.93 -28.00
C MET A 343 -15.01 -15.05 -29.41
N PRO A 344 -15.75 -14.79 -30.51
CA PRO A 344 -15.15 -14.71 -31.85
C PRO A 344 -14.02 -13.69 -31.96
N ALA A 345 -14.18 -12.50 -31.35
CA ALA A 345 -13.15 -11.46 -31.39
C ALA A 345 -11.87 -11.90 -30.67
N ILE A 346 -11.99 -12.51 -29.48
CA ILE A 346 -10.85 -13.03 -28.73
C ILE A 346 -10.17 -14.19 -29.48
N ALA A 347 -10.94 -15.11 -30.06
CA ALA A 347 -10.38 -16.20 -30.85
C ALA A 347 -9.57 -15.69 -32.06
N ALA A 348 -10.10 -14.72 -32.79
CA ALA A 348 -9.40 -14.08 -33.91
C ALA A 348 -8.13 -13.35 -33.45
N ALA A 349 -8.19 -12.64 -32.31
CA ALA A 349 -7.04 -11.97 -31.73
C ALA A 349 -5.93 -12.96 -31.32
N VAL A 350 -6.28 -14.07 -30.67
CA VAL A 350 -5.34 -15.13 -30.28
C VAL A 350 -4.71 -15.78 -31.52
N ALA A 351 -5.48 -16.04 -32.58
CA ALA A 351 -4.95 -16.55 -33.84
C ALA A 351 -3.94 -15.58 -34.47
N LEU A 352 -4.21 -14.28 -34.46
CA LEU A 352 -3.27 -13.23 -34.89
C LEU A 352 -2.01 -13.22 -34.02
N GLY A 353 -2.16 -13.27 -32.70
CA GLY A 353 -1.04 -13.33 -31.77
C GLY A 353 -0.11 -14.50 -32.08
N ARG A 354 -0.66 -15.71 -32.30
CA ARG A 354 0.11 -16.89 -32.70
C ARG A 354 0.80 -16.70 -34.06
N ARG A 355 0.08 -16.20 -35.07
CA ARG A 355 0.60 -15.98 -36.42
C ARG A 355 1.84 -15.08 -36.43
N PHE A 356 1.86 -14.05 -35.58
CA PHE A 356 2.98 -13.11 -35.48
C PHE A 356 3.97 -13.43 -34.35
N GLY A 357 3.80 -14.56 -33.64
CA GLY A 357 4.63 -14.91 -32.49
C GLY A 357 4.61 -13.82 -31.40
N ALA A 358 3.45 -13.21 -31.17
CA ALA A 358 3.27 -12.09 -30.26
C ALA A 358 2.74 -12.51 -28.89
N ARG A 359 3.06 -11.69 -27.89
CA ARG A 359 2.63 -11.77 -26.50
C ARG A 359 1.34 -11.00 -26.36
N LEU A 360 0.23 -11.68 -26.62
CA LEU A 360 -1.10 -11.09 -26.55
C LEU A 360 -1.76 -11.37 -25.20
N PHE A 361 -2.00 -10.32 -24.43
CA PHE A 361 -2.79 -10.39 -23.20
C PHE A 361 -4.24 -10.00 -23.45
N ILE A 362 -5.17 -10.79 -22.94
CA ILE A 362 -6.61 -10.48 -22.99
C ILE A 362 -6.99 -9.80 -21.67
N ASN A 363 -7.59 -8.62 -21.74
CA ASN A 363 -8.02 -7.88 -20.56
C ASN A 363 -9.38 -8.39 -20.05
N ASP A 364 -9.47 -8.71 -18.76
CA ASP A 364 -10.66 -9.09 -17.98
C ASP A 364 -11.42 -10.36 -18.42
N TYR A 365 -11.50 -10.66 -19.72
CA TYR A 365 -12.22 -11.83 -20.29
C TYR A 365 -11.45 -13.15 -20.14
N TRP A 366 -11.18 -13.54 -18.89
CA TRP A 366 -10.31 -14.67 -18.57
C TRP A 366 -10.89 -16.03 -19.00
N GLN A 367 -12.22 -16.23 -18.91
CA GLN A 367 -12.85 -17.49 -19.38
C GLN A 367 -12.63 -17.70 -20.88
N GLN A 368 -12.87 -16.65 -21.66
CA GLN A 368 -12.72 -16.67 -23.12
C GLN A 368 -11.25 -16.78 -23.51
N ALA A 369 -10.34 -16.16 -22.75
CA ALA A 369 -8.90 -16.30 -22.94
C ALA A 369 -8.45 -17.75 -22.72
N ILE A 370 -8.96 -18.45 -21.69
CA ILE A 370 -8.73 -19.88 -21.47
C ILE A 370 -9.26 -20.68 -22.66
N ALA A 371 -10.52 -20.48 -23.05
CA ALA A 371 -11.16 -21.22 -24.14
C ALA A 371 -10.45 -21.06 -25.49
N ALA A 372 -9.89 -19.88 -25.77
CA ALA A 372 -9.13 -19.61 -26.98
C ALA A 372 -7.64 -20.06 -26.89
N GLY A 373 -7.14 -20.40 -25.70
CA GLY A 373 -5.73 -20.69 -25.45
C GLY A 373 -4.84 -19.47 -25.67
N ALA A 374 -5.21 -18.33 -25.08
CA ALA A 374 -4.45 -17.08 -25.16
C ALA A 374 -3.04 -17.20 -24.55
N TYR A 375 -2.14 -16.28 -24.91
CA TYR A 375 -0.80 -16.22 -24.31
C TYR A 375 -0.86 -15.84 -22.81
N GLY A 376 -1.77 -14.95 -22.46
CA GLY A 376 -2.04 -14.57 -21.08
C GLY A 376 -3.26 -13.66 -20.93
N VAL A 377 -3.54 -13.32 -19.69
CA VAL A 377 -4.57 -12.37 -19.28
C VAL A 377 -3.95 -11.22 -18.51
N HIS A 378 -4.59 -10.06 -18.59
CA HIS A 378 -4.29 -8.91 -17.72
C HIS A 378 -5.52 -8.58 -16.90
N LEU A 379 -5.36 -8.41 -15.59
CA LEU A 379 -6.43 -8.13 -14.65
C LEU A 379 -6.15 -6.88 -13.81
N GLY A 380 -7.22 -6.19 -13.42
CA GLY A 380 -7.21 -5.18 -12.36
C GLY A 380 -7.30 -5.80 -10.96
N GLN A 381 -7.18 -4.94 -9.94
CA GLN A 381 -7.22 -5.34 -8.53
C GLN A 381 -8.59 -5.80 -8.04
N GLU A 382 -9.65 -5.32 -8.68
CA GLU A 382 -11.05 -5.71 -8.41
C GLU A 382 -11.34 -7.08 -9.04
N ASP A 383 -10.91 -7.29 -10.29
CA ASP A 383 -11.11 -8.53 -11.04
C ASP A 383 -10.37 -9.72 -10.40
N MET A 384 -9.27 -9.46 -9.68
CA MET A 384 -8.58 -10.48 -8.86
C MET A 384 -9.51 -11.14 -7.83
N GLY A 385 -10.51 -10.42 -7.32
CA GLY A 385 -11.43 -10.92 -6.29
C GLY A 385 -12.57 -11.79 -6.83
N SER A 386 -12.82 -11.76 -8.14
CA SER A 386 -13.93 -12.48 -8.79
C SER A 386 -13.46 -13.56 -9.77
N ALA A 387 -12.24 -13.46 -10.29
CA ALA A 387 -11.68 -14.43 -11.22
C ALA A 387 -11.27 -15.76 -10.56
N ASP A 388 -11.45 -16.87 -11.28
CA ASP A 388 -10.87 -18.16 -10.92
C ASP A 388 -9.39 -18.18 -11.36
N LEU A 389 -8.53 -17.60 -10.53
CA LEU A 389 -7.09 -17.49 -10.79
C LEU A 389 -6.42 -18.87 -10.87
N ALA A 390 -6.95 -19.86 -10.14
CA ALA A 390 -6.49 -21.25 -10.23
C ALA A 390 -6.78 -21.85 -11.62
N ALA A 391 -7.95 -21.60 -12.21
CA ALA A 391 -8.26 -22.05 -13.57
C ALA A 391 -7.36 -21.38 -14.63
N ILE A 392 -7.08 -20.09 -14.48
CA ILE A 392 -6.14 -19.36 -15.37
C ILE A 392 -4.74 -19.99 -15.29
N GLN A 393 -4.26 -20.27 -14.07
CA GLN A 393 -2.98 -20.93 -13.87
C GLN A 393 -2.97 -22.34 -14.46
N ALA A 394 -4.02 -23.14 -14.22
CA ALA A 394 -4.12 -24.52 -14.71
C ALA A 394 -4.15 -24.60 -16.25
N ALA A 395 -4.69 -23.57 -16.90
CA ALA A 395 -4.66 -23.45 -18.36
C ALA A 395 -3.29 -23.04 -18.92
N GLY A 396 -2.29 -22.79 -18.06
CA GLY A 396 -0.93 -22.41 -18.45
C GLY A 396 -0.80 -20.97 -18.95
N LEU A 397 -1.82 -20.13 -18.72
CA LEU A 397 -1.82 -18.74 -19.13
C LEU A 397 -0.90 -17.90 -18.22
N ARG A 398 -0.32 -16.86 -18.80
CA ARG A 398 0.39 -15.82 -18.05
C ARG A 398 -0.60 -14.84 -17.43
N LEU A 399 -0.22 -14.25 -16.31
CA LEU A 399 -1.02 -13.24 -15.62
C LEU A 399 -0.24 -11.93 -15.49
N GLY A 400 -0.81 -10.85 -16.01
CA GLY A 400 -0.42 -9.47 -15.71
C GLY A 400 -1.38 -8.85 -14.70
N ILE A 401 -0.84 -8.12 -13.72
CA ILE A 401 -1.66 -7.41 -12.72
C ILE A 401 -1.31 -5.93 -12.73
N SER A 402 -2.33 -5.07 -12.85
CA SER A 402 -2.17 -3.63 -12.62
C SER A 402 -2.12 -3.30 -11.13
N THR A 403 -1.21 -2.40 -10.76
CA THR A 403 -0.99 -1.93 -9.39
C THR A 403 -0.81 -0.41 -9.37
N HIS A 404 -1.31 0.20 -8.31
CA HIS A 404 -1.41 1.65 -8.11
C HIS A 404 -1.00 2.05 -6.69
N GLY A 405 -0.08 1.32 -6.08
CA GLY A 405 0.38 1.62 -4.74
C GLY A 405 1.15 0.48 -4.11
N TYR A 406 1.76 0.75 -2.97
CA TYR A 406 2.44 -0.26 -2.16
C TYR A 406 1.51 -1.37 -1.70
N PHE A 407 0.28 -1.05 -1.28
CA PHE A 407 -0.68 -2.06 -0.84
C PHE A 407 -1.04 -3.02 -1.97
N GLU A 408 -1.36 -2.47 -3.16
CA GLU A 408 -1.69 -3.26 -4.34
C GLU A 408 -0.50 -4.09 -4.86
N LEU A 409 0.73 -3.56 -4.73
CA LEU A 409 1.95 -4.33 -5.01
C LEU A 409 2.08 -5.53 -4.08
N MET A 410 1.83 -5.34 -2.78
CA MET A 410 1.88 -6.46 -1.82
C MET A 410 0.78 -7.48 -2.10
N ARG A 411 -0.42 -7.05 -2.52
CA ARG A 411 -1.49 -7.96 -2.98
C ARG A 411 -1.08 -8.74 -4.23
N ALA A 412 -0.53 -8.06 -5.24
CA ALA A 412 -0.12 -8.69 -6.49
C ALA A 412 0.99 -9.73 -6.25
N ARG A 413 1.97 -9.41 -5.38
CA ARG A 413 3.07 -10.31 -5.03
C ARG A 413 2.59 -11.67 -4.52
N GLU A 414 1.51 -11.71 -3.74
CA GLU A 414 0.96 -12.96 -3.17
C GLU A 414 0.42 -13.93 -4.23
N LEU A 415 0.17 -13.44 -5.45
CA LEU A 415 -0.27 -14.26 -6.59
C LEU A 415 0.87 -14.71 -7.49
N ALA A 416 2.09 -14.20 -7.28
CA ALA A 416 3.25 -14.45 -8.13
C ALA A 416 2.90 -14.36 -9.65
N PRO A 417 2.42 -13.19 -10.11
CA PRO A 417 2.04 -12.99 -11.50
C PRO A 417 3.26 -13.06 -12.42
N SER A 418 2.99 -13.24 -13.71
CA SER A 418 4.03 -13.24 -14.76
C SER A 418 4.69 -11.87 -14.89
N TYR A 419 3.95 -10.78 -14.70
CA TYR A 419 4.49 -9.41 -14.65
C TYR A 419 3.59 -8.48 -13.83
N ILE A 420 4.14 -7.34 -13.43
CA ILE A 420 3.42 -6.31 -12.67
C ILE A 420 3.38 -5.01 -13.48
N ALA A 421 2.20 -4.45 -13.70
CA ALA A 421 2.03 -3.13 -14.28
C ALA A 421 1.95 -2.06 -13.18
N LEU A 422 2.77 -1.02 -13.31
CA LEU A 422 2.93 0.08 -12.36
C LEU A 422 2.25 1.33 -12.93
N GLY A 423 1.13 1.75 -12.34
CA GLY A 423 0.33 2.84 -12.88
C GLY A 423 -0.59 3.52 -11.87
N HIS A 424 -1.36 4.52 -12.25
CA HIS A 424 -1.17 5.33 -13.46
C HIS A 424 -0.07 6.35 -13.16
N ILE A 425 0.92 6.46 -14.04
CA ILE A 425 2.10 7.31 -13.77
C ILE A 425 1.77 8.79 -13.99
N PHE A 426 0.96 9.09 -15.00
CA PHE A 426 0.53 10.44 -15.34
C PHE A 426 -1.00 10.51 -15.49
N PRO A 427 -1.60 11.73 -15.51
CA PRO A 427 -3.03 11.88 -15.79
C PRO A 427 -3.44 11.14 -17.07
N THR A 428 -4.57 10.44 -17.02
CA THR A 428 -5.07 9.63 -18.13
C THR A 428 -6.54 9.92 -18.40
N ASN A 429 -6.91 9.92 -19.69
CA ASN A 429 -8.30 10.11 -20.13
C ASN A 429 -9.05 8.77 -20.27
N THR A 430 -8.37 7.63 -20.09
CA THR A 430 -8.92 6.30 -20.40
C THR A 430 -9.74 5.67 -19.26
N LYS A 431 -9.53 6.14 -18.02
CA LYS A 431 -10.26 5.71 -16.81
C LYS A 431 -10.20 6.86 -15.79
N GLN A 432 -11.32 7.16 -15.12
CA GLN A 432 -11.27 8.00 -13.92
C GLN A 432 -10.56 7.22 -12.82
N MET A 433 -9.48 7.78 -12.28
CA MET A 433 -8.67 7.09 -11.28
C MET A 433 -9.03 7.61 -9.89
N PRO A 434 -9.13 6.71 -8.88
CA PRO A 434 -9.48 7.10 -7.51
C PRO A 434 -8.32 7.81 -6.79
N SER A 435 -7.11 7.73 -7.34
CA SER A 435 -5.89 8.33 -6.79
C SER A 435 -5.31 9.37 -7.75
N ARG A 436 -4.44 10.23 -7.21
CA ARG A 436 -3.59 11.10 -8.03
C ARG A 436 -2.54 10.28 -8.80
N PRO A 437 -2.02 10.81 -9.93
CA PRO A 437 -0.95 10.15 -10.66
C PRO A 437 0.27 9.90 -9.79
N GLN A 438 0.88 8.73 -9.93
CA GLN A 438 2.00 8.31 -9.09
C GLN A 438 3.27 9.12 -9.34
N GLY A 439 3.46 9.58 -10.58
CA GLY A 439 4.67 10.28 -11.00
C GLY A 439 5.92 9.39 -11.01
N LEU A 440 7.03 9.99 -11.43
CA LEU A 440 8.29 9.29 -11.66
C LEU A 440 9.01 8.88 -10.37
N VAL A 441 8.87 9.65 -9.30
CA VAL A 441 9.49 9.35 -8.00
C VAL A 441 8.95 8.03 -7.45
N ARG A 442 7.63 7.87 -7.41
CA ARG A 442 7.00 6.63 -6.96
C ARG A 442 7.30 5.47 -7.89
N LEU A 443 7.29 5.71 -9.21
CA LEU A 443 7.67 4.69 -10.19
C LEU A 443 9.08 4.12 -9.92
N HIS A 444 10.05 4.99 -9.62
CA HIS A 444 11.41 4.55 -9.28
C HIS A 444 11.43 3.67 -8.02
N HIS A 445 10.71 4.07 -6.96
CA HIS A 445 10.60 3.26 -5.74
C HIS A 445 9.93 1.91 -5.99
N TYR A 446 8.80 1.88 -6.73
CA TYR A 446 8.11 0.65 -7.06
C TYR A 446 8.97 -0.28 -7.90
N ARG A 447 9.70 0.25 -8.89
CA ARG A 447 10.61 -0.55 -9.72
C ARG A 447 11.76 -1.13 -8.90
N ALA A 448 12.38 -0.33 -8.05
CA ALA A 448 13.47 -0.79 -7.18
C ALA A 448 12.99 -1.92 -6.26
N LEU A 449 11.79 -1.78 -5.69
CA LEU A 449 11.20 -2.80 -4.81
C LEU A 449 10.84 -4.09 -5.57
N MET A 450 10.38 -3.97 -6.82
CA MET A 450 9.95 -5.09 -7.68
C MET A 450 11.02 -5.48 -8.71
N GLN A 451 12.29 -5.42 -8.35
CA GLN A 451 13.40 -5.65 -9.30
C GLN A 451 13.39 -7.06 -9.92
N ASP A 452 12.92 -8.06 -9.17
CA ASP A 452 12.89 -9.48 -9.59
C ASP A 452 11.72 -9.82 -10.53
N TRP A 453 10.76 -8.90 -10.67
CA TRP A 453 9.62 -9.07 -11.57
C TRP A 453 9.81 -8.30 -12.87
N PRO A 454 9.31 -8.84 -14.01
CA PRO A 454 9.06 -8.03 -15.18
C PRO A 454 8.06 -6.93 -14.82
N THR A 455 8.40 -5.69 -15.15
CA THR A 455 7.60 -4.51 -14.84
C THR A 455 7.22 -3.73 -16.08
N VAL A 456 5.99 -3.21 -16.08
CA VAL A 456 5.43 -2.41 -17.17
C VAL A 456 4.95 -1.08 -16.59
N ALA A 457 5.51 0.05 -17.02
CA ALA A 457 4.92 1.35 -16.66
C ALA A 457 3.65 1.59 -17.49
N ILE A 458 2.57 2.04 -16.85
CA ILE A 458 1.27 2.27 -17.52
C ILE A 458 0.60 3.56 -17.04
N GLY A 459 -0.21 4.18 -17.92
CA GLY A 459 -1.11 5.27 -17.58
C GLY A 459 -0.56 6.66 -17.90
N GLY A 460 -1.17 7.32 -18.90
CA GLY A 460 -0.87 8.70 -19.28
C GLY A 460 0.50 8.91 -19.95
N ILE A 461 1.14 7.86 -20.45
CA ILE A 461 2.47 7.92 -21.05
C ILE A 461 2.34 8.34 -22.53
N SER A 462 2.89 9.51 -22.86
CA SER A 462 3.05 10.03 -24.22
C SER A 462 4.46 9.78 -24.74
N GLU A 463 4.69 9.99 -26.04
CA GLU A 463 6.01 9.83 -26.69
C GLU A 463 7.11 10.64 -25.98
N GLU A 464 6.82 11.91 -25.65
CA GLU A 464 7.74 12.82 -24.95
C GLU A 464 8.15 12.34 -23.54
N ARG A 465 7.32 11.51 -22.90
CA ARG A 465 7.54 11.04 -21.52
C ARG A 465 8.36 9.75 -21.44
N ILE A 466 8.62 9.09 -22.57
CA ILE A 466 9.25 7.76 -22.61
C ILE A 466 10.65 7.77 -22.01
N ALA A 467 11.47 8.76 -22.36
CA ALA A 467 12.84 8.83 -21.85
C ALA A 467 12.86 8.88 -20.31
N ALA A 468 11.99 9.70 -19.72
CA ALA A 468 11.87 9.85 -18.27
C ALA A 468 11.30 8.58 -17.60
N VAL A 469 10.33 7.91 -18.23
CA VAL A 469 9.80 6.63 -17.74
C VAL A 469 10.86 5.53 -17.80
N LYS A 470 11.61 5.41 -18.90
CA LYS A 470 12.70 4.43 -19.03
C LYS A 470 13.80 4.64 -18.01
N ALA A 471 14.11 5.89 -17.68
CA ALA A 471 15.12 6.23 -16.67
C ALA A 471 14.77 5.68 -15.27
N SER A 472 13.52 5.30 -15.01
CA SER A 472 13.13 4.62 -13.76
C SER A 472 13.62 3.16 -13.68
N GLY A 473 14.03 2.56 -14.80
CA GLY A 473 14.51 1.17 -14.88
C GLY A 473 13.42 0.13 -15.18
N VAL A 474 12.20 0.56 -15.53
CA VAL A 474 11.16 -0.37 -16.01
C VAL A 474 11.56 -1.06 -17.31
N GLY A 475 11.21 -2.35 -17.43
CA GLY A 475 11.54 -3.15 -18.61
C GLY A 475 10.64 -2.88 -19.82
N SER A 476 9.45 -2.31 -19.61
CA SER A 476 8.41 -2.19 -20.63
C SER A 476 7.52 -0.97 -20.40
N ILE A 477 6.87 -0.47 -21.46
CA ILE A 477 5.98 0.70 -21.40
C ILE A 477 4.67 0.38 -22.10
N ALA A 478 3.57 0.47 -21.35
CA ALA A 478 2.23 0.35 -21.88
C ALA A 478 1.58 1.69 -22.18
N LEU A 479 0.95 1.78 -23.35
CA LEU A 479 0.34 3.01 -23.85
C LEU A 479 -0.95 2.75 -24.65
N VAL A 480 -1.80 3.77 -24.73
CA VAL A 480 -3.08 3.73 -25.44
C VAL A 480 -3.07 4.80 -26.54
N SER A 481 -3.32 6.05 -26.14
CA SER A 481 -3.59 7.17 -27.06
C SER A 481 -2.37 7.64 -27.85
N ALA A 482 -1.15 7.37 -27.39
CA ALA A 482 0.07 7.76 -28.10
C ALA A 482 0.19 7.13 -29.51
N ILE A 483 -0.51 6.01 -29.74
CA ILE A 483 -0.62 5.38 -31.07
C ILE A 483 -2.01 5.58 -31.64
N THR A 484 -3.05 5.14 -30.94
CA THR A 484 -4.41 5.06 -31.51
C THR A 484 -5.05 6.44 -31.74
N GLY A 485 -4.57 7.48 -31.06
CA GLY A 485 -5.00 8.86 -31.24
C GLY A 485 -4.11 9.70 -32.15
N SER A 486 -3.09 9.12 -32.79
CA SER A 486 -2.19 9.83 -33.69
C SER A 486 -2.65 9.71 -35.15
N ASP A 487 -2.64 10.83 -35.89
CA ASP A 487 -2.93 10.83 -37.34
C ASP A 487 -1.87 10.02 -38.12
N ASP A 488 -0.61 10.06 -37.69
CA ASP A 488 0.51 9.25 -38.20
C ASP A 488 0.84 8.12 -37.21
N TRP A 489 -0.12 7.20 -37.01
CA TRP A 489 0.06 6.10 -36.08
C TRP A 489 1.21 5.17 -36.48
N GLN A 490 1.53 5.03 -37.78
CA GLN A 490 2.67 4.22 -38.23
C GLN A 490 4.00 4.85 -37.82
N GLY A 491 4.21 6.14 -38.09
CA GLY A 491 5.41 6.84 -37.69
C GLY A 491 5.55 6.92 -36.17
N ALA A 492 4.44 7.17 -35.46
CA ALA A 492 4.41 7.09 -34.00
C ALA A 492 4.86 5.70 -33.51
N THR A 493 4.28 4.62 -34.06
CA THR A 493 4.66 3.24 -33.69
C THR A 493 6.14 2.96 -33.94
N ALA A 494 6.69 3.42 -35.08
CA ALA A 494 8.10 3.24 -35.41
C ALA A 494 9.03 3.98 -34.42
N ARG A 495 8.73 5.24 -34.08
CA ARG A 495 9.50 6.02 -33.10
C ARG A 495 9.43 5.39 -31.70
N LEU A 496 8.25 4.93 -31.31
CA LEU A 496 8.03 4.23 -30.04
C LEU A 496 8.79 2.90 -29.97
N LEU A 497 8.80 2.12 -31.05
CA LEU A 497 9.59 0.88 -31.14
C LEU A 497 11.09 1.17 -31.07
N ALA A 498 11.57 2.23 -31.72
CA ALA A 498 12.97 2.64 -31.62
C ALA A 498 13.34 3.08 -30.20
N ALA A 499 12.42 3.78 -29.50
CA ALA A 499 12.67 4.29 -28.16
C ALA A 499 12.57 3.20 -27.07
N VAL A 500 11.60 2.28 -27.16
CA VAL A 500 11.31 1.28 -26.10
C VAL A 500 11.86 -0.10 -26.45
N GLY A 501 11.90 -0.46 -27.73
CA GLY A 501 12.22 -1.81 -28.21
C GLY A 501 10.99 -2.72 -28.30
N ALA A 502 11.11 -3.83 -29.03
CA ALA A 502 10.05 -4.83 -29.17
C ALA A 502 9.95 -5.81 -27.98
N GLY A 503 10.83 -5.66 -26.99
CA GLY A 503 11.04 -6.59 -25.88
C GLY A 503 11.98 -7.74 -26.23
N ASP A 504 12.28 -8.59 -25.26
CA ASP A 504 13.12 -9.77 -25.47
C ASP A 504 12.46 -10.74 -26.47
N PRO A 505 13.21 -11.67 -27.09
CA PRO A 505 12.62 -12.75 -27.87
C PRO A 505 11.65 -13.58 -27.03
N ALA A 506 10.50 -13.97 -27.60
CA ALA A 506 9.51 -14.76 -26.87
C ALA A 506 10.09 -16.11 -26.45
N ARG A 507 9.94 -16.49 -25.17
CA ARG A 507 10.38 -17.79 -24.63
C ARG A 507 9.75 -18.97 -25.37
N SER A 508 8.52 -18.80 -25.86
CA SER A 508 7.85 -19.79 -26.72
C SER A 508 8.53 -19.99 -28.08
N ALA A 509 9.22 -18.98 -28.61
CA ALA A 509 9.99 -19.11 -29.86
C ALA A 509 11.30 -19.87 -29.66
N ILE A 510 11.91 -19.78 -28.47
CA ILE A 510 13.15 -20.49 -28.12
C ILE A 510 12.89 -22.00 -28.00
N ALA A 511 11.81 -22.41 -27.34
CA ALA A 511 11.43 -23.83 -27.23
C ALA A 511 11.14 -24.48 -28.59
N VAL A 512 10.61 -23.73 -29.58
CA VAL A 512 10.37 -24.23 -30.93
C VAL A 512 11.70 -24.39 -31.72
N GLN A 513 12.69 -23.53 -31.46
CA GLN A 513 14.02 -23.64 -32.07
C GLN A 513 14.86 -24.79 -31.52
N GLU A 514 14.76 -25.09 -30.21
CA GLU A 514 15.47 -26.23 -29.60
C GLU A 514 14.89 -27.58 -30.08
N VAL A 515 13.57 -27.67 -30.27
CA VAL A 515 12.93 -28.86 -30.85
C VAL A 515 13.27 -29.02 -32.34
N ALA A 516 13.41 -27.92 -33.08
CA ALA A 516 13.80 -27.95 -34.50
C ALA A 516 15.30 -28.23 -34.74
N HIS A 517 16.17 -28.06 -33.73
CA HIS A 517 17.57 -28.50 -33.79
C HIS A 517 17.79 -29.93 -33.25
N ALA A 518 16.78 -30.50 -32.59
CA ALA A 518 16.80 -31.85 -32.03
C ALA A 518 16.10 -32.90 -32.93
N LEU A 519 15.51 -32.48 -34.05
CA LEU A 519 14.99 -33.29 -35.15
C LEU A 519 15.86 -33.09 -36.39
#